data_AF-A0A563VXW5-F1
#
_entry.id   AF-A0A563VXW5-F1
#
_cell.length_a   1.000
_cell.length_b   1.000
_cell.length_c   1.000
_cell.angle_alpha   90.00
_cell.angle_beta   90.00
_cell.angle_gamma   90.00
#
_symmetry.space_group_name_H-M   'P 1'
#
loop_
_entity.id
_entity.type
_entity.pdbx_description
1 polymer ?
#
loop_
_entity_poly.entity_id
_entity_poly.type
_entity_poly.pdbx_seq_one_letter_code
_entity_poly.pdbx_strand_id
1 'polypeptide(L)'
;MYLKGQDNQFCHNELFASFPVLGNAIIIIPDLEIDLLKNTLDNLDRDNVTDLVAATSVLPHNKGILIRVVASKAQKIKNYWHSVINALRKLNHQPLLPRIPK
;
A
#
# COMPACT_ATOMS: atom_id res chain seq x y z
N MET A 1 -2.78 -11.97 -11.03
CA MET A 1 -3.81 -12.47 -10.09
C MET A 1 -5.05 -12.76 -10.89
N TYR A 2 -5.66 -13.94 -10.72
CA TYR A 2 -6.79 -14.38 -11.53
C TYR A 2 -8.01 -14.60 -10.62
N LEU A 3 -9.02 -13.74 -10.77
CA LEU A 3 -10.25 -13.76 -9.98
C LEU A 3 -11.43 -14.05 -10.92
N LYS A 4 -11.95 -15.29 -10.89
CA LYS A 4 -13.10 -15.70 -11.72
C LYS A 4 -14.47 -15.42 -11.10
N GLY A 5 -14.53 -15.16 -9.79
CA GLY A 5 -15.79 -14.98 -9.04
C GLY A 5 -16.60 -16.27 -8.81
N GLN A 6 -16.51 -17.23 -9.72
CA GLN A 6 -17.04 -18.59 -9.60
C GLN A 6 -16.22 -19.39 -8.58
N ASP A 7 -16.89 -20.17 -7.73
CA ASP A 7 -16.28 -20.98 -6.67
C ASP A 7 -15.28 -20.17 -5.82
N ASN A 8 -15.71 -18.99 -5.35
CA ASN A 8 -14.86 -18.06 -4.62
C ASN A 8 -14.30 -18.69 -3.33
N GLN A 9 -13.11 -19.29 -3.42
CA GLN A 9 -12.41 -19.92 -2.30
C GLN A 9 -12.09 -18.93 -1.15
N PHE A 10 -12.19 -17.63 -1.42
CA PHE A 10 -11.89 -16.58 -0.47
C PHE A 10 -13.12 -16.08 0.31
N CYS A 11 -14.34 -16.55 -0.01
CA CYS A 11 -15.56 -16.06 0.64
C CYS A 11 -15.64 -16.40 2.14
N HIS A 12 -14.97 -17.47 2.56
CA HIS A 12 -14.88 -17.88 3.97
C HIS A 12 -13.49 -17.64 4.57
N ASN A 13 -12.55 -17.08 3.79
CA ASN A 13 -11.23 -16.74 4.30
C ASN A 13 -11.35 -15.48 5.16
N GLU A 14 -10.97 -15.55 6.43
CA GLU A 14 -11.11 -14.43 7.37
C GLU A 14 -10.46 -13.14 6.86
N LEU A 15 -9.27 -13.22 6.25
CA LEU A 15 -8.57 -12.06 5.72
C LEU A 15 -9.36 -11.40 4.59
N PHE A 16 -9.78 -12.17 3.58
CA PHE A 16 -10.45 -11.60 2.41
C PHE A 16 -11.93 -11.30 2.63
N ALA A 17 -12.59 -11.98 3.58
CA ALA A 17 -13.95 -11.69 3.99
C ALA A 17 -14.02 -10.38 4.80
N SER A 18 -13.08 -10.15 5.72
CA SER A 18 -12.99 -8.90 6.48
C SER A 18 -12.41 -7.74 5.67
N PHE A 19 -11.57 -8.02 4.68
CA PHE A 19 -10.91 -7.02 3.84
C PHE A 19 -11.11 -7.32 2.34
N PRO A 20 -12.34 -7.12 1.80
CA PRO A 20 -12.70 -7.50 0.44
C PRO A 20 -12.04 -6.64 -0.65
N VAL A 21 -11.44 -5.50 -0.29
CA VAL A 21 -10.79 -4.62 -1.27
C VAL A 21 -9.28 -4.85 -1.23
N LEU A 22 -8.70 -5.15 -2.38
CA LEU A 22 -7.26 -5.37 -2.54
C LEU A 22 -6.63 -4.28 -3.39
N GLY A 23 -5.45 -3.82 -2.98
CA GLY A 23 -4.61 -2.88 -3.71
C GLY A 23 -3.18 -3.40 -3.83
N ASN A 24 -2.56 -3.16 -4.99
CA ASN A 24 -1.14 -3.40 -5.19
C ASN A 24 -0.51 -2.13 -5.74
N ALA A 25 0.69 -1.82 -5.27
CA ALA A 25 1.52 -0.78 -5.86
C ALA A 25 2.95 -1.31 -6.03
N ILE A 26 3.59 -0.89 -7.10
CA ILE A 26 5.01 -1.12 -7.34
C ILE A 26 5.68 0.25 -7.41
N ILE A 27 6.71 0.46 -6.61
CA ILE A 27 7.48 1.69 -6.56
C ILE A 27 8.88 1.40 -7.09
N ILE A 28 9.26 2.12 -8.14
CA ILE A 28 10.59 2.08 -8.75
C ILE A 28 11.04 3.54 -8.83
N ILE A 29 12.01 3.90 -7.99
CA ILE A 29 12.60 5.24 -7.98
C ILE A 29 14.10 5.05 -8.21
N PRO A 30 14.64 5.53 -9.35
CA PRO A 30 16.08 5.51 -9.59
C PRO A 30 16.83 6.25 -8.48
N ASP A 31 18.02 5.76 -8.15
CA ASP A 31 18.98 6.45 -7.27
C ASP A 31 18.52 6.70 -5.81
N LEU A 32 17.41 6.08 -5.39
CA LEU A 32 16.96 6.10 -4.00
C LEU A 32 17.42 4.84 -3.26
N GLU A 33 17.94 5.02 -2.06
CA GLU A 33 18.34 3.93 -1.17
C GLU A 33 17.11 3.09 -0.77
N ILE A 34 17.10 1.81 -1.20
CA ILE A 34 15.95 0.91 -1.01
C ILE A 34 15.65 0.66 0.47
N ASP A 35 16.67 0.59 1.32
CA ASP A 35 16.49 0.37 2.75
C ASP A 35 15.81 1.57 3.42
N LEU A 36 16.23 2.80 3.07
CA LEU A 36 15.56 4.02 3.49
C LEU A 36 14.10 4.05 3.04
N LEU A 37 13.85 3.71 1.77
CA LEU A 37 12.50 3.64 1.21
C LEU A 37 11.64 2.61 1.95
N LYS A 38 12.16 1.40 2.19
CA LYS A 38 11.46 0.32 2.89
C LYS A 38 11.12 0.73 4.32
N ASN A 39 12.10 1.24 5.06
CA ASN A 39 11.90 1.71 6.43
C ASN A 39 10.86 2.84 6.50
N THR A 40 10.89 3.76 5.53
CA THR A 40 9.89 4.83 5.44
C THR A 40 8.48 4.28 5.25
N LEU A 41 8.32 3.27 4.39
CA LEU A 41 7.02 2.66 4.09
C LEU A 41 6.51 1.73 5.20
N ASP A 42 7.41 1.04 5.90
CA ASP A 42 7.04 0.16 7.03
C ASP A 42 6.60 0.96 8.25
N ASN A 43 7.22 2.12 8.46
CA ASN A 43 6.90 3.09 9.51
C ASN A 43 5.79 4.07 9.11
N LEU A 44 5.14 3.89 7.95
CA LEU A 44 3.96 4.68 7.63
C LEU A 44 2.92 4.43 8.71
N ASP A 45 2.60 5.52 9.42
CA ASP A 45 1.77 5.54 10.60
C ASP A 45 0.50 4.71 10.40
N ARG A 46 0.46 3.56 11.09
CA ARG A 46 -0.68 2.62 11.07
C ARG A 46 -1.60 2.88 12.26
N ASP A 47 -1.27 3.87 13.08
CA ASP A 47 -1.94 4.14 14.34
C ASP A 47 -3.43 4.42 14.05
N ASN A 48 -4.27 3.50 14.54
CA ASN A 48 -5.73 3.48 14.49
C ASN A 48 -6.43 2.94 13.24
N VAL A 49 -5.80 2.12 12.39
CA VAL A 49 -6.50 1.53 11.24
C VAL A 49 -6.85 0.04 11.46
N THR A 50 -7.95 -0.22 12.17
CA THR A 50 -8.55 -1.57 12.27
C THR A 50 -9.07 -2.13 10.94
N ASP A 51 -9.14 -1.29 9.91
CA ASP A 51 -9.82 -1.54 8.63
C ASP A 51 -8.86 -1.76 7.43
N LEU A 52 -7.55 -1.88 7.66
CA LEU A 52 -6.54 -1.96 6.60
C LEU A 52 -5.31 -2.72 7.07
N VAL A 53 -4.84 -3.63 6.23
CA VAL A 53 -3.58 -4.36 6.44
C VAL A 53 -2.69 -4.13 5.22
N ALA A 54 -1.46 -3.67 5.46
CA ALA A 54 -0.47 -3.44 4.42
C ALA A 54 0.83 -4.20 4.71
N ALA A 55 1.46 -4.69 3.64
CA ALA A 55 2.76 -5.34 3.67
C ALA A 55 3.64 -4.81 2.54
N THR A 56 4.93 -4.70 2.81
CA THR A 56 5.93 -4.30 1.82
C THR A 56 6.91 -5.43 1.58
N SER A 57 7.51 -5.46 0.40
CA SER A 57 8.60 -6.38 0.07
C SER A 57 9.51 -5.76 -0.97
N VAL A 58 10.82 -6.01 -0.85
CA VAL A 58 11.80 -5.56 -1.84
C VAL A 58 11.67 -6.43 -3.09
N LEU A 59 11.64 -5.79 -4.26
CA LEU A 59 11.66 -6.49 -5.54
C LEU A 59 13.03 -7.14 -5.79
N PRO A 60 13.09 -8.19 -6.62
CA PRO A 60 14.36 -8.82 -6.99
C PRO A 60 15.41 -7.80 -7.45
N HIS A 61 16.67 -8.08 -7.12
CA HIS A 61 17.83 -7.24 -7.45
C HIS A 61 17.77 -5.81 -6.87
N ASN A 62 17.01 -5.60 -5.79
CA ASN A 62 16.85 -4.31 -5.12
C ASN A 62 16.39 -3.20 -6.08
N LYS A 63 15.49 -3.54 -7.02
CA LYS A 63 15.02 -2.60 -8.06
C LYS A 63 13.72 -1.87 -7.71
N GLY A 64 13.25 -1.99 -6.47
CA GLY A 64 12.06 -1.30 -6.02
C GLY A 64 11.35 -2.01 -4.88
N ILE A 65 10.13 -1.56 -4.57
CA ILE A 65 9.30 -2.11 -3.51
C ILE A 65 7.91 -2.44 -4.04
N LEU A 66 7.45 -3.64 -3.72
CA LEU A 66 6.06 -4.06 -3.87
C LEU A 66 5.31 -3.79 -2.57
N ILE A 67 4.20 -3.08 -2.66
CA ILE A 67 3.26 -2.90 -1.56
C ILE A 67 1.98 -3.66 -1.90
N ARG A 68 1.51 -4.46 -0.94
CA ARG A 68 0.19 -5.10 -0.98
C ARG A 68 -0.64 -4.57 0.17
N VAL A 69 -1.89 -4.23 -0.12
CA VAL A 69 -2.83 -3.73 0.88
C VAL A 69 -4.18 -4.40 0.70
N VAL A 70 -4.81 -4.76 1.82
CA VAL A 70 -6.22 -5.16 1.87
C VAL A 70 -6.96 -4.24 2.83
N ALA A 71 -8.22 -3.93 2.53
CA ALA A 71 -9.03 -3.08 3.38
C ALA A 71 -10.52 -3.41 3.30
N SER A 72 -11.28 -2.93 4.30
CA SER A 72 -12.74 -3.06 4.32
C SER A 72 -13.42 -2.18 3.26
N LYS A 73 -12.77 -1.07 2.85
CA LYS A 73 -13.31 -0.09 1.89
C LYS A 73 -12.21 0.49 1.00
N ALA A 74 -12.52 0.74 -0.27
CA ALA A 74 -11.59 1.36 -1.23
C ALA A 74 -11.09 2.74 -0.77
N GLN A 75 -11.90 3.50 -0.03
CA GLN A 75 -11.48 4.79 0.52
C GLN A 75 -10.29 4.69 1.48
N LYS A 76 -10.18 3.59 2.24
CA LYS A 76 -9.04 3.37 3.16
C LYS A 76 -7.76 3.17 2.36
N ILE A 77 -7.82 2.40 1.28
CA ILE A 77 -6.71 2.21 0.35
C ILE A 77 -6.31 3.53 -0.32
N LYS A 78 -7.28 4.37 -0.74
CA LYS A 78 -6.98 5.70 -1.30
C LYS A 78 -6.22 6.59 -0.31
N ASN A 79 -6.66 6.61 0.96
CA ASN A 79 -5.99 7.38 2.00
C ASN A 79 -4.56 6.84 2.25
N TYR A 80 -4.41 5.52 2.32
CA TYR A 80 -3.10 4.88 2.46
C TYR A 80 -2.17 5.23 1.30
N TRP A 81 -2.65 5.20 0.05
CA TRP A 81 -1.87 5.63 -1.11
C TRP A 81 -1.49 7.10 -1.07
N HIS A 82 -2.35 7.97 -0.56
CA HIS A 82 -2.01 9.36 -0.35
C HIS A 82 -0.84 9.51 0.64
N SER A 83 -0.86 8.76 1.75
CA SER A 83 0.25 8.73 2.72
C SER A 83 1.54 8.19 2.11
N VAL A 84 1.46 7.08 1.36
CA VAL A 84 2.61 6.50 0.63
C VAL A 84 3.21 7.56 -0.30
N ILE A 85 2.40 8.17 -1.17
CA ILE A 85 2.89 9.15 -2.13
C ILE A 85 3.50 10.37 -1.44
N ASN A 86 2.92 10.83 -0.33
CA ASN A 86 3.48 11.94 0.44
C ASN A 86 4.80 11.58 1.11
N ALA A 87 4.97 10.35 1.59
CA ALA A 87 6.25 9.89 2.10
C ALA A 87 7.33 9.84 1.00
N LEU A 88 6.99 9.34 -0.19
CA LEU A 88 7.89 9.35 -1.35
C LEU A 88 8.27 10.79 -1.76
N ARG A 89 7.29 11.69 -1.78
CA ARG A 89 7.53 13.11 -2.09
C ARG A 89 8.47 13.75 -1.08
N LYS A 90 8.29 13.49 0.22
CA LYS A 90 9.20 13.98 1.27
C LYS A 90 10.63 13.48 1.07
N LEU A 91 10.81 12.19 0.78
CA LEU A 91 12.13 11.60 0.49
C LEU A 91 12.81 12.26 -0.71
N ASN A 92 12.03 12.66 -1.72
CA ASN A 92 12.53 13.31 -2.93
C ASN A 92 12.51 14.85 -2.87
N HIS A 93 12.34 15.45 -1.69
CA HIS A 93 12.25 16.91 -1.51
C HIS A 93 11.16 17.59 -2.37
N GLN A 94 10.09 16.86 -2.68
CA GLN A 94 8.94 17.36 -3.44
C GLN A 94 7.84 17.85 -2.49
N PRO A 95 7.04 18.84 -2.93
CA PRO A 95 5.88 19.28 -2.16
C PRO A 95 4.86 18.14 -2.01
N LEU A 96 4.17 18.14 -0.86
CA LEU A 96 3.09 17.19 -0.56
C LEU A 96 1.94 17.31 -1.57
N LEU A 97 1.17 16.24 -1.73
CA LEU A 97 -0.08 16.29 -2.46
C LEU A 97 -1.06 17.27 -1.78
N PRO A 98 -1.86 18.02 -2.56
CA PRO A 98 -2.88 18.89 -2.00
C PRO A 98 -3.94 18.06 -1.28
N ARG A 99 -4.47 18.61 -0.19
CA ARG A 99 -5.63 18.04 0.51
C ARG A 99 -6.86 18.30 -0.34
N ILE A 100 -7.44 17.28 -0.94
CA ILE A 100 -8.72 17.39 -1.65
C ILE A 100 -9.83 17.25 -0.59
N PRO A 101 -10.62 18.31 -0.31
CA PRO A 101 -11.76 18.20 0.59
C PRO A 101 -12.77 17.18 0.03
N LYS A 102 -13.43 16.45 0.93
CA LYS A 102 -14.49 15.49 0.58
C LYS A 102 -15.82 16.19 0.40
#